data_AF-A0A7C2XN35-F1
#
_entry.id   AF-A0A7C2XN35-F1
#
_cell.length_a   1.000
_cell.length_b   1.000
_cell.length_c   1.000
_cell.angle_alpha   90.00
_cell.angle_beta   90.00
_cell.angle_gamma   90.00
#
_symmetry.space_group_name_H-M   'P 1'
#
loop_
_entity.id
_entity.type
_entity.pdbx_description
1 polymer ?
#
loop_
_entity_poly.entity_id
_entity_poly.type
_entity_poly.pdbx_seq_one_letter_code
_entity_poly.pdbx_strand_id
1 'polypeptide(L)' 'MTIPAKNQTTAGEPRERPVGDEAILKVTKEIVIKFIEVGRLSPANFTETFNEIHRTVRDAVRP' A
#
# COMPACT_ATOMS: atom_id res chain seq x y z
N MET A 1 -0.25 -51.24 -12.72
CA MET A 1 -0.45 -51.14 -11.27
C MET A 1 0.53 -50.06 -10.78
N THR A 2 0.11 -48.80 -10.85
CA THR A 2 -0.21 -47.94 -9.68
C THR A 2 1.02 -47.11 -9.31
N ILE A 3 1.11 -45.79 -9.15
CA ILE A 3 0.33 -44.53 -9.35
C ILE A 3 1.44 -43.42 -9.35
N PRO A 4 1.26 -42.25 -10.02
CA PRO A 4 2.16 -41.10 -9.86
C PRO A 4 1.91 -40.33 -8.55
N ALA A 5 2.95 -40.00 -7.79
CA ALA A 5 2.80 -39.15 -6.60
C ALA A 5 2.87 -37.66 -6.98
N LYS A 6 1.70 -37.02 -7.07
CA LYS A 6 1.53 -35.56 -7.00
C LYS A 6 1.61 -35.09 -5.54
N ASN A 7 2.35 -33.99 -5.35
CA ASN A 7 2.01 -32.82 -4.52
C ASN A 7 1.98 -32.97 -2.98
N GLN A 8 2.84 -32.20 -2.29
CA GLN A 8 2.40 -31.03 -1.48
C GLN A 8 3.55 -30.36 -0.72
N THR A 9 3.85 -29.14 -1.17
CA THR A 9 4.01 -27.91 -0.37
C THR A 9 4.55 -28.08 1.06
N THR A 10 5.86 -27.91 1.21
CA THR A 10 6.42 -27.47 2.50
C THR A 10 5.91 -26.06 2.79
N ALA A 11 5.25 -25.92 3.94
CA ALA A 11 4.78 -24.68 4.52
C ALA A 11 5.98 -23.73 4.75
N GLY A 12 6.26 -22.87 3.78
CA GLY A 12 7.41 -21.97 3.78
C GLY A 12 6.99 -20.53 4.07
N GLU A 13 7.39 -20.06 5.25
CA GLU A 13 7.58 -18.67 5.70
C GLU A 13 6.39 -17.70 5.56
N PRO A 14 6.19 -16.75 6.50
CA PRO A 14 5.28 -15.64 6.26
C PRO A 14 5.86 -14.83 5.12
N ARG A 15 5.44 -15.11 3.88
CA ARG A 15 5.69 -14.24 2.74
C ARG A 15 5.03 -12.92 3.07
N GLU A 16 5.81 -11.93 3.51
CA GLU A 16 5.37 -10.54 3.53
C GLU A 16 4.88 -10.24 2.12
N ARG A 17 3.56 -10.26 1.93
CA ARG A 17 2.97 -9.95 0.64
C ARG A 17 3.34 -8.50 0.36
N PRO A 18 3.92 -8.19 -0.81
CA PRO A 18 4.22 -6.82 -1.17
C PRO A 18 2.98 -5.95 -0.99
N VAL A 19 3.14 -4.77 -0.39
CA VAL A 19 2.05 -3.81 -0.25
C VAL A 19 1.61 -3.39 -1.66
N GLY A 20 0.37 -3.72 -2.01
CA GLY A 20 -0.20 -3.42 -3.32
C GLY A 20 -0.46 -1.92 -3.50
N ASP A 21 -0.46 -1.45 -4.74
CA ASP A 21 -0.70 -0.04 -5.08
C ASP A 21 -2.04 0.47 -4.56
N GLU A 22 -3.06 -0.39 -4.53
CA GLU A 22 -4.38 -0.06 -3.96
C GLU A 22 -4.29 0.29 -2.45
N ALA A 23 -3.47 -0.44 -1.69
CA ALA A 23 -3.28 -0.18 -0.27
C ALA A 23 -2.55 1.16 -0.05
N ILE A 24 -1.53 1.44 -0.87
CA ILE A 24 -0.81 2.72 -0.86
C ILE A 24 -1.79 3.88 -1.14
N LEU A 25 -2.63 3.74 -2.16
CA LEU A 25 -3.61 4.78 -2.52
C LEU A 25 -4.69 4.98 -1.46
N LYS A 26 -5.16 3.90 -0.82
CA LYS A 26 -6.12 3.98 0.30
C LYS A 26 -5.56 4.77 1.47
N VAL A 27 -4.35 4.42 1.92
CA VAL A 27 -3.68 5.13 3.02
C VAL A 27 -3.40 6.60 2.64
N THR A 28 -2.92 6.85 1.42
CA THR A 28 -2.71 8.21 0.91
C THR A 28 -3.99 9.05 1.01
N LYS A 29 -5.13 8.51 0.56
CA LYS A 29 -6.42 9.20 0.62
C LYS A 29 -6.88 9.48 2.05
N GLU A 30 -6.69 8.55 2.98
CA GLU A 30 -7.07 8.75 4.39
C GLU A 30 -6.28 9.89 5.04
N ILE A 31 -4.96 9.97 4.79
CA ILE A 31 -4.12 11.06 5.29
C ILE A 31 -4.55 12.41 4.68
N VAL A 32 -4.79 12.44 3.36
CA VAL A 32 -5.26 13.66 2.66
C VAL A 32 -6.60 14.14 3.20
N ILE A 33 -7.56 13.24 3.40
CA ILE A 33 -8.87 13.56 4.00
C ILE A 33 -8.65 14.12 5.41
N LYS A 34 -7.80 13.50 6.23
CA LYS A 34 -7.49 13.99 7.57
C LYS A 34 -6.95 15.42 7.55
N PHE A 35 -6.07 15.75 6.61
CA PHE A 35 -5.52 17.10 6.47
C PHE A 35 -6.58 18.13 6.08
N ILE A 36 -7.58 17.74 5.27
CA ILE A 36 -8.73 18.60 4.95
C ILE A 36 -9.59 18.81 6.20
N GLU A 37 -9.89 17.76 6.95
CA GLU A 37 -10.70 17.83 8.18
C GLU A 37 -10.09 18.76 9.24
N VAL A 38 -8.75 18.80 9.35
CA VAL A 38 -8.05 19.67 10.30
C VAL A 38 -7.67 21.05 9.71
N GLY A 39 -8.12 21.36 8.49
CA GLY A 39 -7.86 22.65 7.85
C GLY A 39 -6.40 22.89 7.44
N ARG A 40 -5.62 21.83 7.20
CA ARG A 40 -4.21 21.87 6.78
C ARG A 40 -4.00 21.68 5.28
N LEU A 41 -5.06 21.38 4.53
CA LEU A 41 -5.05 21.23 3.08
C LEU A 41 -6.22 22.01 2.46
N SER A 42 -5.98 22.63 1.31
CA SER A 42 -6.94 23.40 0.52
C SER A 42 -6.86 23.01 -0.96
N PRO A 43 -7.83 23.40 -1.81
CA PRO A 43 -7.73 23.19 -3.25
C PRO A 43 -6.45 23.77 -3.89
N ALA A 44 -5.93 24.88 -3.35
CA ALA A 44 -4.76 25.58 -3.90
C ALA A 44 -3.46 24.79 -3.77
N ASN A 45 -3.32 23.95 -2.74
CA ASN A 45 -2.13 23.13 -2.47
C ASN A 45 -2.40 21.63 -2.55
N PHE A 46 -3.57 21.21 -3.05
CA PHE A 46 -3.98 19.81 -3.09
C PHE A 46 -3.02 18.94 -3.89
N THR A 47 -2.69 19.33 -5.13
CA THR A 47 -1.89 18.50 -6.04
C THR A 47 -0.50 18.22 -5.49
N GLU A 48 0.19 19.25 -4.99
CA GLU A 48 1.51 19.11 -4.39
C GLU A 48 1.45 18.24 -3.13
N THR A 49 0.56 18.57 -2.20
CA THR A 49 0.43 17.85 -0.92
C THR A 49 0.06 16.38 -1.13
N PHE A 50 -0.86 16.08 -2.06
CA PHE A 50 -1.23 14.70 -2.41
C PHE A 50 -0.02 13.91 -2.93
N ASN A 51 0.76 14.50 -3.84
CA ASN A 51 1.93 13.84 -4.42
C ASN A 51 3.02 13.58 -3.36
N GLU A 52 3.23 14.52 -2.43
CA GLU A 52 4.19 14.37 -1.32
C GLU A 52 3.78 13.24 -0.37
N ILE A 53 2.50 13.19 0.03
CA ILE A 53 1.96 12.13 0.88
C ILE A 53 2.07 10.78 0.17
N HIS A 54 1.63 10.71 -1.09
CA HIS A 54 1.67 9.48 -1.87
C HIS A 54 3.09 8.94 -2.01
N ARG A 55 4.06 9.82 -2.32
CA ARG A 55 5.49 9.47 -2.37
C ARG A 55 5.96 8.93 -1.03
N THR A 56 5.67 9.65 0.05
CA THR A 56 6.08 9.26 1.42
C THR A 56 5.55 7.88 1.82
N VAL A 57 4.28 7.60 1.56
CA VAL A 57 3.67 6.29 1.86
C VAL A 57 4.28 5.18 0.99
N ARG A 58 4.45 5.43 -0.31
CA ARG A 58 5.05 4.45 -1.23
C ARG A 58 6.47 4.11 -0.80
N ASP A 59 7.29 5.11 -0.51
CA ASP A 59 8.70 4.93 -0.14
C ASP A 59 8.84 4.23 1.22
N ALA A 60 7.89 4.41 2.14
CA ALA A 60 7.87 3.69 3.42
C ALA A 60 7.64 2.17 3.29
N VAL A 61 7.02 1.72 2.20
CA VAL A 61 6.70 0.29 1.96
C VAL A 61 7.48 -0.33 0.80
N ARG A 62 8.29 0.48 0.10
CA ARG A 62 9.19 0.10 -1.00
C ARG A 62 10.52 0.86 -0.86
N PRO A 63 11.39 0.43 0.07
CA PRO A 63 12.68 1.08 0.31
C PRO A 63 13.64 0.96 -0.87
#